data_AF-A0A2H0WJN4-F1
#
_entry.id   AF-A0A2H0WJN4-F1
#
_cell.length_a   1.000
_cell.length_b   1.000
_cell.length_c   1.000
_cell.angle_alpha   90.00
_cell.angle_beta   90.00
_cell.angle_gamma   90.00
#
_symmetry.space_group_name_H-M   'P 1'
#
loop_
_entity.id
_entity.type
_entity.pdbx_description
1 polymer ?
#
loop_
_entity_poly.entity_id
_entity_poly.type
_entity_poly.pdbx_seq_one_letter_code
_entity_poly.pdbx_strand_id
1 'polypeptide(L)' 'MVEEYRELLEYDLEGFNDKLIDYLLFYNTERPHYSLKNKVPLRLISDKINEVNSSSEESNMYWTHTLY' A
#
# COMPACT_ATOMS: atom_id res chain seq x y z
N MET A 1 13.98 -6.97 10.72
CA MET A 1 12.56 -6.63 10.49
C MET A 1 11.62 -7.78 10.81
N VAL A 2 11.36 -8.79 9.96
CA VAL A 2 10.37 -9.85 10.30
C VAL A 2 10.77 -10.66 11.54
N GLU A 3 12.05 -11.02 11.67
CA GLU A 3 12.56 -11.72 12.88
C GLU A 3 12.54 -10.85 14.14
N GLU A 4 12.53 -9.54 13.99
CA GLU A 4 12.64 -8.55 15.08
C GLU A 4 11.29 -8.27 15.74
N TYR A 5 10.20 -8.52 15.01
CA TYR A 5 8.83 -8.36 15.49
C TYR A 5 8.14 -9.70 15.76
N ARG A 6 8.86 -10.82 15.68
CA ARG A 6 8.31 -12.16 15.90
C ARG A 6 7.82 -12.35 17.34
N GLU A 7 8.58 -11.88 18.32
CA GLU A 7 8.17 -11.94 19.73
C GLU A 7 6.96 -11.05 20.00
N LEU A 8 6.88 -9.86 19.39
CA LEU A 8 5.70 -9.00 19.44
C LEU A 8 4.48 -9.69 18.84
N LEU A 9 4.61 -10.33 17.67
CA LEU A 9 3.51 -11.07 17.05
C LEU A 9 2.98 -12.22 17.94
N GLU A 10 3.86 -12.89 18.67
CA GLU A 10 3.52 -14.05 19.49
C GLU A 10 2.91 -13.67 20.85
N TYR A 11 3.38 -12.58 21.47
CA TYR A 11 3.05 -12.24 22.86
C TYR A 11 2.32 -10.89 23.04
N ASP A 12 2.36 -9.99 22.06
CA ASP A 12 1.74 -8.65 22.11
C ASP A 12 1.23 -8.21 20.72
N LEU A 13 0.07 -8.74 20.37
CA LEU A 13 -0.56 -8.50 19.07
C LEU A 13 -0.93 -7.02 18.85
N GLU A 14 -1.27 -6.29 19.91
CA GLU A 14 -1.63 -4.88 19.81
C GLU A 14 -0.39 -4.04 19.48
N GLY A 15 0.70 -4.22 20.23
CA GLY A 15 1.99 -3.58 19.93
C GLY A 15 2.54 -3.96 18.56
N PHE A 16 2.34 -5.20 18.11
CA PHE A 16 2.68 -5.61 16.75
C PHE A 16 1.89 -4.83 15.69
N ASN A 17 0.57 -4.70 15.87
CA ASN A 17 -0.29 -3.99 14.92
C ASN A 17 0.08 -2.51 14.80
N ASP A 18 0.39 -1.84 15.92
CA ASP A 18 0.85 -0.45 15.90
C ASP A 18 2.13 -0.30 15.09
N LYS A 19 3.12 -1.18 15.32
CA LYS A 19 4.37 -1.18 14.55
C LYS A 19 4.17 -1.51 13.07
N LEU A 20 3.24 -2.40 12.76
CA LEU A 20 2.88 -2.72 11.38
C LEU A 20 2.25 -1.51 10.69
N ILE A 21 1.34 -0.80 11.36
CA ILE A 21 0.72 0.43 10.84
C ILE A 21 1.80 1.47 10.54
N ASP A 22 2.69 1.75 11.49
CA ASP A 22 3.79 2.71 11.31
C ASP A 22 4.66 2.32 10.11
N TYR A 23 5.00 1.04 9.99
CA TYR A 23 5.79 0.54 8.88
C TYR A 23 5.07 0.68 7.53
N LEU A 24 3.77 0.35 7.48
CA LEU A 24 2.97 0.47 6.27
C LEU A 24 2.82 1.93 5.84
N LEU A 25 2.66 2.85 6.78
CA LEU A 25 2.65 4.28 6.48
C LEU A 25 3.97 4.68 5.84
N PHE A 26 5.09 4.50 6.53
CA PHE A 26 6.43 4.81 6.01
C PHE A 26 6.70 4.20 4.62
N TYR A 27 6.37 2.91 4.44
CA TYR A 27 6.59 2.20 3.18
C TYR A 27 5.83 2.83 2.01
N ASN A 28 4.60 3.29 2.27
CA ASN A 28 3.68 3.82 1.26
C ASN A 28 3.84 5.33 1.01
N THR A 29 4.25 6.11 2.02
CA THR A 29 4.34 7.58 1.97
C THR A 29 5.75 8.11 1.76
N GLU A 30 6.78 7.42 2.26
CA GLU A 30 8.11 8.00 2.40
C GLU A 30 9.21 7.18 1.72
N ARG A 31 9.12 5.84 1.76
CA ARG A 31 10.18 4.97 1.23
C ARG A 31 10.27 5.04 -0.31
N PRO A 32 11.40 5.50 -0.89
CA PRO A 32 11.57 5.45 -2.33
C PRO A 32 11.83 4.01 -2.81
N HIS A 33 11.16 3.60 -3.88
CA HIS A 33 11.34 2.26 -4.46
C HIS A 33 12.03 2.35 -5.81
N TYR A 34 13.16 1.66 -5.95
CA TYR A 34 13.93 1.64 -7.20
C TYR A 34 13.10 1.16 -8.39
N SER A 35 12.32 0.10 -8.22
CA SER A 35 11.39 -0.43 -9.24
C SER A 35 10.32 0.58 -9.67
N LEU A 36 10.02 1.57 -8.82
CA LEU A 36 9.07 2.65 -9.09
C LEU A 36 9.77 3.95 -9.52
N LYS A 37 11.00 3.87 -10.05
CA LYS A 37 11.82 5.03 -10.42
C LYS A 37 12.03 5.99 -9.24
N ASN A 38 12.26 5.44 -8.05
CA ASN A 38 12.42 6.15 -6.79
C ASN A 38 11.17 6.93 -6.33
N LYS A 39 9.99 6.63 -6.87
CA LYS A 39 8.72 7.12 -6.32
C LYS A 39 8.26 6.26 -5.15
N VAL A 40 7.49 6.88 -4.26
CA VAL A 40 6.74 6.17 -3.21
C VAL A 40 5.44 5.59 -3.81
N PRO A 41 4.89 4.49 -3.26
CA PRO A 41 3.72 3.82 -3.82
C PRO A 41 2.49 4.72 -3.95
N LEU A 42 2.19 5.54 -2.94
CA LEU A 42 1.05 6.47 -3.00
C LEU A 42 1.21 7.52 -4.10
N ARG A 43 2.45 7.95 -4.37
CA ARG A 43 2.69 8.91 -5.46
C ARG A 43 2.42 8.28 -6.82
N LEU A 44 2.81 7.02 -7.01
CA LEU A 44 2.51 6.28 -8.23
C LEU A 44 0.98 6.15 -8.44
N ILE A 45 0.24 5.82 -7.39
CA ILE A 45 -1.24 5.70 -7.45
C ILE A 45 -1.87 7.04 -7.82
N SER A 46 -1.46 8.13 -7.15
CA SER A 46 -1.98 9.46 -7.45
C SER A 46 -1.67 9.91 -8.88
N ASP A 47 -0.43 9.71 -9.35
CA ASP A 47 -0.05 10.03 -10.72
C ASP A 47 -0.92 9.26 -11.74
N LYS A 48 -1.17 7.96 -11.50
CA LYS A 48 -2.05 7.13 -12.36
C LYS A 48 -3.50 7.55 -12.33
N ILE A 49 -4.05 7.89 -11.16
CA ILE A 49 -5.43 8.38 -11.04
C ILE A 49 -5.57 9.69 -11.81
N ASN A 50 -4.59 10.59 -11.71
CA ASN A 50 -4.62 11.85 -12.45
C ASN A 50 -4.51 11.62 -13.96
N GLU A 51 -3.70 10.66 -14.40
CA GLU A 51 -3.61 10.25 -15.80
C GLU A 51 -4.95 9.71 -16.32
N VAL A 52 -5.58 8.78 -15.60
CA VAL A 52 -6.89 8.22 -15.96
C VAL A 52 -8.00 9.27 -15.91
N ASN A 53 -7.99 10.20 -14.94
CA ASN A 53 -8.99 11.27 -14.90
C ASN A 53 -8.81 12.29 -16.03
N SER A 54 -7.59 12.37 -16.60
CA SER A 54 -7.29 13.25 -17.74
C SER A 54 -7.57 12.56 -19.07
N SER A 55 -7.59 11.23 -19.12
CA SER A 55 -8.12 10.46 -20.24
C SER A 55 -9.63 10.24 -20.05
N SER A 56 -10.40 10.21 -21.13
CA SER A 56 -11.82 9.84 -21.06
C SER A 56 -12.01 8.31 -21.04
N GLU A 57 -11.03 7.57 -20.53
CA GLU A 57 -11.04 6.10 -20.53
C GLU A 57 -11.82 5.60 -19.31
N GLU A 58 -13.00 5.04 -19.57
CA GLU A 58 -13.87 4.51 -18.53
C GLU A 58 -13.37 3.15 -18.02
N SER A 59 -13.67 2.86 -16.75
CA SER A 59 -13.45 1.52 -16.19
C SER A 59 -14.33 0.51 -16.92
N ASN A 60 -13.74 -0.58 -17.40
CA ASN A 60 -14.48 -1.68 -18.04
C ASN A 60 -15.38 -2.47 -17.06
N MET A 61 -15.38 -2.14 -15.76
CA MET A 61 -16.17 -2.80 -14.70
C MET A 61 -16.11 -4.35 -14.71
N TYR A 62 -14.96 -4.93 -15.05
CA TYR A 62 -14.80 -6.40 -15.01
C TYR A 62 -14.83 -7.00 -13.60
N TRP A 63 -14.78 -6.16 -12.56
CA TRP A 63 -14.97 -6.57 -11.18
C TRP A 63 -16.46 -6.60 -10.88
N THR A 64 -17.11 -7.72 -11.21
CA THR A 64 -18.50 -7.95 -10.84
C THR A 64 -18.60 -8.33 -9.37
N HIS A 65 -19.74 -8.01 -8.74
CA HIS A 65 -20.02 -8.47 -7.38
C HIS A 65 -19.93 -9.99 -7.33
N THR A 66 -19.03 -10.53 -6.50
CA THR A 66 -19.10 -11.93 -6.09
C THR A 66 -20.32 -12.09 -5.20
N LEU A 67 -21.47 -12.32 -5.82
CA LEU A 67 -22.68 -12.74 -5.12
C LEU A 67 -22.42 -14.18 -4.64
N TYR A 68 -22.22 -14.33 -3.34
CA TYR A 68 -22.33 -15.60 -2.62
C TYR A 68 -23.73 -15.69 -2.01
#